data_AF-A0A7I7QUW7-F1
#
_entry.id   AF-A0A7I7QUW7-F1
#
_cell.length_a   1.000
_cell.length_b   1.000
_cell.length_c   1.000
_cell.angle_alpha   90.00
_cell.angle_beta   90.00
_cell.angle_gamma   90.00
#
_symmetry.space_group_name_H-M   'P 1'
#
loop_
_entity.id
_entity.type
_entity.pdbx_description
1 polymer ?
#
loop_
_entity_poly.entity_id
_entity_poly.type
_entity_poly.pdbx_seq_one_letter_code
_entity_poly.pdbx_strand_id
1 'polypeptide(L)'
;MIDRFDPAAYRALGIDGYEFAEGRFTAQYTLRGQDPADDVTFAEVVDFGRELPGPVDDRLLRLLALTCSPSYFKAAAPARIEIDFPTSDFEKDYLRELIAGGLGEFAYTNGLPAALTPEVSGPSADGAPPRPPDAFDATAEPLVPVGGGKDSVVTIELLKRHGFDPMLFSVNEFEPIDRCIEISGLASTRVRRTISRTLIEVNALGALNGHVPVTAINSVVGLIVADALGLGPVVFSNERSSNVGNVEWMGRDVNHQWSKSIGYETLLRDTLAGHGLNPDRYFSLLRALSESQIADRFRDCPQYFDAFISCNRPFALDPARRAASWCGHCPKCLFVFILMAPRLGRTRLEEIFGRDPLADDGNRPGVEDIVGLGAHKPFECVGEYYEAAEAMLAIVDDPAWDGLPIVEAVRPRRAELAAVAGTDDQGEGAVNYVPERYAPVLG
;
A
#
# COMPACT_ATOMS: atom_id res chain seq x y z
N MET A 1 27.50 12.51 -19.97
CA MET A 1 26.04 12.66 -19.93
C MET A 1 25.49 11.33 -20.43
N ILE A 2 24.64 10.65 -19.66
CA ILE A 2 24.09 9.35 -20.09
C ILE A 2 23.03 9.65 -21.17
N ASP A 3 23.31 9.30 -22.42
CA ASP A 3 22.37 9.52 -23.53
C ASP A 3 21.32 8.40 -23.64
N ARG A 4 21.60 7.24 -23.03
CA ARG A 4 20.71 6.08 -22.94
C ARG A 4 21.06 5.24 -21.71
N PHE A 5 20.05 4.82 -20.97
CA PHE A 5 20.19 3.92 -19.83
C PHE A 5 19.98 2.48 -20.29
N ASP A 6 20.98 1.61 -20.08
CA ASP A 6 20.88 0.17 -20.33
C ASP A 6 20.84 -0.58 -18.98
N PRO A 7 19.67 -1.11 -18.56
CA PRO A 7 19.53 -1.91 -17.35
C PRO A 7 20.56 -3.03 -17.22
N ALA A 8 20.95 -3.67 -18.33
CA ALA A 8 21.87 -4.81 -18.32
C ALA A 8 23.33 -4.42 -18.02
N ALA A 9 23.67 -3.13 -18.05
CA ALA A 9 25.03 -2.66 -17.77
C ALA A 9 25.39 -2.70 -16.27
N TYR A 10 24.39 -2.76 -15.38
CA TYR A 10 24.59 -2.66 -13.93
C TYR A 10 24.73 -4.02 -13.27
N ARG A 11 25.78 -4.18 -12.45
CA ARG A 11 26.14 -5.47 -11.83
C ARG A 11 25.53 -5.68 -10.43
N ALA A 12 25.16 -4.60 -9.76
CA ALA A 12 24.63 -4.61 -8.38
C ALA A 12 23.91 -3.31 -8.05
N LEU A 13 23.01 -3.36 -7.06
CA LEU A 13 22.57 -2.19 -6.32
C LEU A 13 23.35 -2.13 -4.99
N GLY A 14 24.07 -1.03 -4.76
CA GLY A 14 24.61 -0.66 -3.45
C GLY A 14 23.55 0.03 -2.60
N ILE A 15 23.40 -0.42 -1.34
CA ILE A 15 22.75 0.32 -0.27
C ILE A 15 23.88 0.92 0.55
N ASP A 16 24.29 2.14 0.19
CA ASP A 16 25.60 2.68 0.57
C ASP A 16 25.60 3.21 2.01
N GLY A 17 24.45 3.66 2.50
CA GLY A 17 24.31 4.19 3.85
C GLY A 17 23.04 5.01 4.06
N TYR A 18 22.82 5.43 5.30
CA TYR A 18 21.77 6.35 5.67
C TYR A 18 22.23 7.25 6.81
N GLU A 19 21.59 8.42 6.91
CA GLU A 19 21.80 9.38 7.98
C GLU A 19 20.48 9.95 8.45
N PHE A 20 20.45 10.41 9.70
CA PHE A 20 19.32 11.15 10.25
C PHE A 20 19.85 12.40 10.96
N ALA A 21 19.46 13.57 10.46
CA ALA A 21 19.88 14.86 10.99
C ALA A 21 18.73 15.86 10.91
N GLU A 22 18.50 16.62 11.99
CA GLU A 22 17.48 17.68 12.05
C GLU A 22 16.06 17.23 11.62
N GLY A 23 15.66 16.01 11.97
CA GLY A 23 14.35 15.47 11.59
C GLY A 23 14.27 14.93 10.16
N ARG A 24 15.40 14.85 9.45
CA ARG A 24 15.48 14.41 8.06
C ARG A 24 16.30 13.13 7.97
N PHE A 25 15.68 12.09 7.43
CA PHE A 25 16.34 10.86 6.99
C PHE A 25 16.78 10.99 5.54
N THR A 26 18.02 10.59 5.25
CA THR A 26 18.54 10.46 3.90
C THR A 26 19.18 9.08 3.74
N ALA A 27 18.78 8.31 2.72
CA ALA A 27 19.47 7.06 2.35
C ALA A 27 20.08 7.18 0.95
N GLN A 28 21.29 6.66 0.79
CA GLN A 28 22.06 6.67 -0.46
C GLN A 28 22.08 5.29 -1.08
N TYR A 29 21.87 5.25 -2.39
CA TYR A 29 21.91 4.03 -3.19
C TYR A 29 22.70 4.26 -4.46
N THR A 30 23.43 3.25 -4.91
CA THR A 30 24.21 3.32 -6.13
C THR A 30 23.94 2.10 -7.01
N LEU A 31 23.44 2.31 -8.23
CA LEU A 31 23.51 1.26 -9.24
C LEU A 31 24.94 1.19 -9.77
N ARG A 32 25.61 0.08 -9.47
CA ARG A 32 27.04 -0.12 -9.77
C ARG A 32 27.20 -0.60 -11.21
N GLY A 33 27.89 0.18 -12.02
CA GLY A 33 28.23 -0.15 -13.40
C GLY A 33 29.35 -1.18 -13.52
N GLN A 34 29.85 -1.38 -14.75
CA GLN A 34 31.07 -2.18 -14.98
C GLN A 34 32.32 -1.40 -14.57
N ASP A 35 32.32 -0.08 -14.82
CA ASP A 35 33.30 0.88 -14.35
C ASP A 35 32.62 1.85 -13.35
N PRO A 36 33.29 2.29 -12.27
CA PRO A 36 32.76 3.32 -11.37
C PRO A 36 32.33 4.62 -12.07
N ALA A 37 32.88 4.93 -13.24
CA ALA A 37 32.45 6.06 -14.06
C ALA A 37 31.02 5.93 -14.61
N ASP A 38 30.48 4.70 -14.64
CA ASP A 38 29.13 4.37 -15.09
C ASP A 38 28.12 4.29 -13.93
N ASP A 39 28.56 4.49 -12.69
CA ASP A 39 27.70 4.41 -11.51
C ASP A 39 26.61 5.48 -11.53
N VAL A 40 25.40 5.10 -11.09
CA VAL A 40 24.27 6.03 -10.94
C VAL A 40 23.83 6.05 -9.49
N THR A 41 23.88 7.24 -8.89
CA THR A 41 23.58 7.46 -7.48
C THR A 41 22.17 8.04 -7.28
N PHE A 42 21.55 7.64 -6.17
CA PHE A 42 20.21 8.05 -5.77
C PHE A 42 20.21 8.43 -4.30
N ALA A 43 19.49 9.52 -3.99
CA ALA A 43 19.20 9.92 -2.62
C ALA A 43 17.69 9.82 -2.36
N GLU A 44 17.30 8.96 -1.42
CA GLU A 44 15.96 8.93 -0.84
C GLU A 44 15.92 9.88 0.33
N VAL A 45 14.84 10.66 0.45
CA VAL A 45 14.65 11.57 1.57
C VAL A 45 13.30 11.33 2.21
N VAL A 46 13.29 11.23 3.55
CA VAL A 46 12.08 11.32 4.37
C VAL A 46 12.27 12.43 5.40
N ASP A 47 11.49 13.49 5.26
CA ASP A 47 11.48 14.65 6.14
C ASP A 47 10.33 14.55 7.12
N PHE A 48 10.68 14.26 8.38
CA PHE A 48 9.75 14.12 9.50
C PHE A 48 9.45 15.46 10.20
N GLY A 49 10.05 16.56 9.73
CA GLY A 49 9.96 17.87 10.36
C GLY A 49 10.98 18.06 11.49
N ARG A 50 11.33 19.33 11.74
CA ARG A 50 12.38 19.74 12.69
C ARG A 50 12.01 19.56 14.17
N GLU A 51 10.79 19.12 14.46
CA GLU A 51 10.21 19.10 15.81
C GLU A 51 9.95 17.69 16.35
N LEU A 52 10.56 16.63 15.79
CA LEU A 52 10.47 15.31 16.41
C LEU A 52 11.05 15.38 17.85
N PRO A 53 10.23 15.17 18.90
CA PRO A 53 10.62 15.46 20.27
C PRO A 53 11.54 14.39 20.88
N GLY A 54 11.54 13.17 20.32
CA GLY A 54 12.35 12.05 20.78
C GLY A 54 13.52 11.67 19.85
N PRO A 55 14.56 10.98 20.37
CA PRO A 55 15.56 10.35 19.52
C PRO A 55 14.90 9.26 18.66
N VAL A 56 15.32 9.13 17.40
CA VAL A 56 14.83 8.07 16.51
C VAL A 56 15.69 6.82 16.67
N ASP A 57 15.05 5.67 16.79
CA ASP A 57 15.74 4.38 16.90
C ASP A 57 16.46 4.02 15.59
N ASP A 58 17.77 3.90 15.66
CA ASP A 58 18.63 3.51 14.52
C ASP A 58 18.21 2.19 13.87
N ARG A 59 17.60 1.26 14.63
CA ARG A 59 17.06 0.00 14.08
C ARG A 59 15.97 0.28 13.04
N LEU A 60 15.09 1.25 13.32
CA LEU A 60 14.02 1.63 12.40
C LEU A 60 14.54 2.46 11.23
N LEU A 61 15.56 3.30 11.44
CA LEU A 61 16.23 4.04 10.35
C LEU A 61 16.91 3.08 9.37
N ARG A 62 17.61 2.06 9.89
CA ARG A 62 18.23 1.02 9.08
C ARG A 62 17.18 0.23 8.30
N LEU A 63 16.10 -0.17 8.97
CA LEU A 63 14.98 -0.85 8.32
C LEU A 63 14.40 0.02 7.20
N LEU A 64 14.21 1.32 7.43
CA LEU A 64 13.71 2.25 6.41
C LEU A 64 14.65 2.32 5.19
N ALA A 65 15.96 2.34 5.39
CA ALA A 65 16.95 2.32 4.32
C ALA A 65 16.82 1.06 3.44
N LEU A 66 16.64 -0.10 4.06
CA LEU A 66 16.37 -1.36 3.34
C LEU A 66 15.02 -1.31 2.62
N THR A 67 13.97 -0.84 3.29
CA THR A 67 12.59 -0.82 2.75
C THR A 67 12.42 0.13 1.57
N CYS A 68 13.18 1.22 1.50
CA CYS A 68 13.13 2.14 0.37
C CYS A 68 13.92 1.67 -0.86
N SER A 69 14.90 0.76 -0.69
CA SER A 69 15.78 0.27 -1.76
C SER A 69 15.08 -0.32 -3.00
N PRO A 70 13.91 -1.00 -2.91
CA PRO A 70 13.20 -1.52 -4.09
C PRO A 70 12.85 -0.43 -5.10
N SER A 71 12.66 0.82 -4.65
CA SER A 71 12.41 1.97 -5.52
C SER A 71 13.54 2.24 -6.51
N TYR A 72 14.77 1.91 -6.13
CA TYR A 72 15.99 2.13 -6.91
C TYR A 72 16.50 0.85 -7.55
N PHE A 73 16.36 -0.29 -6.88
CA PHE A 73 16.65 -1.62 -7.43
C PHE A 73 15.99 -1.83 -8.78
N LYS A 74 14.69 -1.51 -8.87
CA LYS A 74 13.89 -1.76 -10.07
C LYS A 74 14.39 -1.04 -11.32
N ALA A 75 15.18 0.03 -11.20
CA ALA A 75 15.66 0.80 -12.35
C ALA A 75 16.55 -0.04 -13.28
N ALA A 76 17.26 -1.04 -12.74
CA ALA A 76 18.05 -1.99 -13.51
C ALA A 76 17.82 -3.47 -13.16
N ALA A 77 17.23 -3.77 -12.00
CA ALA A 77 17.00 -5.11 -11.46
C ALA A 77 18.25 -6.03 -11.52
N PRO A 78 19.41 -5.59 -11.00
CA PRO A 78 20.64 -6.38 -11.06
C PRO A 78 20.54 -7.66 -10.22
N ALA A 79 21.39 -8.64 -10.50
CA ALA A 79 21.40 -9.93 -9.79
C ALA A 79 21.86 -9.86 -8.32
N ARG A 80 22.42 -8.72 -7.89
CA ARG A 80 23.02 -8.53 -6.57
C ARG A 80 22.55 -7.24 -5.90
N ILE A 81 22.40 -7.32 -4.59
CA ILE A 81 22.28 -6.17 -3.69
C ILE A 81 23.45 -6.24 -2.68
N GLU A 82 24.22 -5.17 -2.61
CA GLU A 82 25.40 -5.01 -1.76
C GLU A 82 25.07 -3.97 -0.68
N ILE A 83 25.05 -4.37 0.60
CA ILE A 83 24.80 -3.47 1.73
C ILE A 83 26.14 -3.07 2.33
N ASP A 84 26.42 -1.77 2.44
CA ASP A 84 27.73 -1.28 2.87
C ASP A 84 27.86 -1.08 4.39
N PHE A 85 26.77 -1.25 5.14
CA PHE A 85 26.74 -1.17 6.61
C PHE A 85 26.36 -2.51 7.28
N PRO A 86 26.74 -2.73 8.55
CA PRO A 86 26.46 -3.98 9.25
C PRO A 86 24.96 -4.30 9.31
N THR A 87 24.61 -5.52 8.92
CA THR A 87 23.25 -6.07 9.00
C THR A 87 23.26 -7.49 9.55
N SER A 88 22.22 -7.81 10.29
CA SER A 88 21.89 -9.16 10.75
C SER A 88 21.31 -10.00 9.61
N ASP A 89 21.30 -11.32 9.78
CA ASP A 89 20.74 -12.22 8.77
C ASP A 89 19.23 -12.01 8.57
N PHE A 90 18.48 -11.74 9.65
CA PHE A 90 17.04 -11.47 9.54
C PHE A 90 16.72 -10.17 8.78
N GLU A 91 17.59 -9.15 8.81
CA GLU A 91 17.44 -7.94 7.98
C GLU A 91 17.69 -8.23 6.49
N LYS A 92 18.65 -9.12 6.19
CA LYS A 92 18.89 -9.57 4.81
C LYS A 92 17.74 -10.42 4.30
N ASP A 93 17.18 -11.29 5.14
CA ASP A 93 15.98 -12.07 4.81
C ASP A 93 14.75 -11.17 4.62
N TYR A 94 14.56 -10.16 5.48
CA TYR A 94 13.54 -9.13 5.29
C TYR A 94 13.63 -8.50 3.90
N LEU A 95 14.83 -8.08 3.48
CA LEU A 95 15.02 -7.46 2.17
C LEU A 95 14.75 -8.43 1.02
N ARG A 96 15.16 -9.71 1.15
CA ARG A 96 14.87 -10.74 0.13
C ARG A 96 13.37 -10.93 -0.05
N GLU A 97 12.63 -11.09 1.05
CA GLU A 97 11.18 -11.27 1.02
C GLU A 97 10.46 -10.01 0.52
N LEU A 98 10.91 -8.82 0.92
CA LEU A 98 10.39 -7.54 0.42
C LEU A 98 10.56 -7.40 -1.10
N ILE A 99 11.71 -7.81 -1.65
CA ILE A 99 11.94 -7.82 -3.10
C ILE A 99 11.06 -8.88 -3.77
N ALA A 100 11.06 -10.10 -3.26
CA ALA A 100 10.34 -11.23 -3.85
C ALA A 100 8.83 -11.00 -3.92
N GLY A 101 8.23 -10.48 -2.85
CA GLY A 101 6.80 -10.18 -2.80
C GLY A 101 6.45 -8.79 -3.32
N GLY A 102 7.18 -7.76 -2.89
CA GLY A 102 6.87 -6.36 -3.18
C GLY A 102 7.17 -5.91 -4.62
N LEU A 103 8.03 -6.63 -5.35
CA LEU A 103 8.31 -6.39 -6.77
C LEU A 103 7.71 -7.45 -7.70
N GLY A 104 6.81 -8.30 -7.21
CA GLY A 104 6.18 -9.36 -8.00
C GLY A 104 5.55 -8.84 -9.30
N GLU A 105 4.69 -7.82 -9.20
CA GLU A 105 4.07 -7.19 -10.38
C GLU A 105 5.11 -6.57 -11.31
N PHE A 106 6.07 -5.83 -10.76
CA PHE A 106 7.15 -5.25 -11.54
C PHE A 106 7.89 -6.32 -12.37
N ALA A 107 8.25 -7.44 -11.74
CA ALA A 107 8.92 -8.55 -12.40
C ALA A 107 8.03 -9.21 -13.45
N TYR A 108 6.75 -9.43 -13.14
CA TYR A 108 5.77 -10.00 -14.08
C TYR A 108 5.63 -9.13 -15.33
N THR A 109 5.34 -7.83 -15.17
CA THR A 109 5.10 -6.89 -16.27
C THR A 109 6.34 -6.72 -17.16
N ASN A 110 7.54 -6.80 -16.58
CA ASN A 110 8.79 -6.65 -17.33
C ASN A 110 9.39 -7.99 -17.80
N GLY A 111 8.79 -9.14 -17.44
CA GLY A 111 9.32 -10.47 -17.79
C GLY A 111 10.65 -10.82 -17.12
N LEU A 112 10.85 -10.40 -15.87
CA LEU A 112 12.12 -10.48 -15.13
C LEU A 112 12.05 -11.38 -13.88
N PRO A 113 11.89 -12.71 -14.02
CA PRO A 113 11.73 -13.59 -12.86
C PRO A 113 12.96 -13.60 -11.94
N ALA A 114 14.16 -13.43 -12.49
CA ALA A 114 15.40 -13.36 -11.73
C ALA A 114 15.49 -12.13 -10.81
N ALA A 115 14.71 -11.07 -11.10
CA ALA A 115 14.66 -9.87 -10.26
C ALA A 115 14.07 -10.14 -8.87
N LEU A 116 13.35 -11.25 -8.69
CA LEU A 116 12.71 -11.64 -7.43
C LEU A 116 13.60 -12.47 -6.51
N THR A 117 14.82 -12.80 -6.93
CA THR A 117 15.78 -13.58 -6.15
C THR A 117 17.19 -13.02 -6.26
N PRO A 118 17.42 -11.72 -5.96
CA PRO A 118 18.77 -11.18 -5.97
C PRO A 118 19.59 -11.80 -4.83
N GLU A 119 20.88 -11.95 -5.06
CA GLU A 119 21.83 -12.26 -4.00
C GLU A 119 22.02 -11.00 -3.13
N VAL A 120 21.72 -11.11 -1.84
CA VAL A 120 21.89 -10.02 -0.86
C VAL A 120 23.11 -10.30 0.00
N SER A 121 24.06 -9.37 0.03
CA SER A 121 25.32 -9.46 0.76
C SER A 121 25.63 -8.16 1.51
N GLY A 122 26.49 -8.23 2.53
CA GLY A 122 26.91 -7.08 3.34
C GLY A 122 27.61 -7.53 4.63
N PRO A 123 28.30 -6.62 5.33
CA PRO A 123 29.01 -6.95 6.56
C PRO A 123 28.03 -7.41 7.65
N SER A 124 28.48 -8.34 8.50
CA SER A 124 27.66 -8.86 9.60
C SER A 124 27.56 -7.85 10.75
N ALA A 125 26.38 -7.75 11.35
CA ALA A 125 26.16 -7.04 12.61
C ALA A 125 26.50 -7.89 13.86
N ASP A 126 27.12 -9.05 13.70
CA ASP A 126 27.55 -9.91 14.82
C ASP A 126 28.45 -9.14 15.80
N GLY A 127 28.17 -9.31 17.10
CA GLY A 127 28.94 -8.65 18.15
C GLY A 127 28.62 -7.16 18.34
N ALA A 128 27.53 -6.66 17.71
CA ALA A 128 27.00 -5.34 18.02
C ALA A 128 26.68 -5.19 19.52
N PRO A 129 26.81 -3.98 20.09
CA PRO A 129 26.52 -3.74 21.50
C PRO A 129 25.06 -4.10 21.85
N PRO A 130 24.78 -4.37 23.14
CA PRO A 130 23.43 -4.67 23.59
C PRO A 130 22.47 -3.55 23.20
N ARG A 131 21.30 -3.95 22.71
CA ARG A 131 20.28 -3.05 22.18
C ARG A 131 19.62 -2.26 23.31
N PRO A 132 19.19 -1.02 23.06
CA PRO A 132 18.40 -0.28 24.04
C PRO A 132 17.08 -1.04 24.31
N PRO A 133 16.58 -1.00 25.56
CA PRO A 133 15.31 -1.61 25.90
C PRO A 133 14.18 -0.97 25.08
N ASP A 134 13.17 -1.78 24.78
CA ASP A 134 12.00 -1.30 24.06
C ASP A 134 11.14 -0.41 24.98
N ALA A 135 10.86 0.83 24.55
CA ALA A 135 10.06 1.81 25.31
C ALA A 135 8.57 1.78 24.95
N PHE A 136 8.12 0.77 24.19
CA PHE A 136 6.76 0.66 23.70
C PHE A 136 5.71 0.66 24.82
N ASP A 137 4.69 1.49 24.69
CA ASP A 137 3.48 1.43 25.49
C ASP A 137 2.28 1.05 24.63
N ALA A 138 1.82 -0.19 24.76
CA ALA A 138 0.62 -0.67 24.05
C ALA A 138 -0.68 0.04 24.49
N THR A 139 -0.64 0.79 25.60
CA THR A 139 -1.77 1.54 26.14
C THR A 139 -1.82 3.00 25.68
N ALA A 140 -0.75 3.52 25.09
CA ALA A 140 -0.69 4.86 24.53
C ALA A 140 -1.65 5.04 23.32
N GLU A 141 -1.83 6.29 22.91
CA GLU A 141 -2.69 6.67 21.78
C GLU A 141 -2.16 6.05 20.47
N PRO A 142 -3.00 5.38 19.67
CA PRO A 142 -2.56 4.75 18.43
C PRO A 142 -2.28 5.80 17.33
N LEU A 143 -1.36 5.46 16.43
CA LEU A 143 -1.12 6.21 15.18
C LEU A 143 -1.91 5.56 14.04
N VAL A 144 -2.73 6.31 13.32
CA VAL A 144 -3.53 5.81 12.19
C VAL A 144 -3.10 6.49 10.89
N PRO A 145 -2.48 5.75 9.96
CA PRO A 145 -2.20 6.25 8.62
C PRO A 145 -3.48 6.52 7.83
N VAL A 146 -3.54 7.66 7.13
CA VAL A 146 -4.70 8.08 6.35
C VAL A 146 -4.37 8.02 4.86
N GLY A 147 -5.14 7.21 4.12
CA GLY A 147 -4.98 7.03 2.68
C GLY A 147 -5.98 7.85 1.83
N GLY A 148 -6.96 8.51 2.46
CA GLY A 148 -8.01 9.28 1.77
C GLY A 148 -9.12 8.43 1.16
N GLY A 149 -9.01 7.10 1.25
CA GLY A 149 -10.04 6.15 0.82
C GLY A 149 -10.96 5.70 1.96
N LYS A 150 -11.93 4.85 1.62
CA LYS A 150 -12.95 4.31 2.55
C LYS A 150 -12.36 3.60 3.77
N ASP A 151 -11.26 2.85 3.60
CA ASP A 151 -10.70 1.97 4.63
C ASP A 151 -10.18 2.75 5.83
N SER A 152 -9.41 3.81 5.55
CA SER A 152 -8.92 4.71 6.59
C SER A 152 -10.06 5.43 7.31
N VAL A 153 -11.13 5.83 6.59
CA VAL A 153 -12.30 6.46 7.21
C VAL A 153 -12.99 5.49 8.17
N VAL A 154 -13.21 4.24 7.75
CA VAL A 154 -13.82 3.21 8.61
C VAL A 154 -12.97 2.94 9.84
N THR A 155 -11.64 2.84 9.68
CA THR A 155 -10.72 2.65 10.82
C THR A 155 -10.83 3.80 11.82
N ILE A 156 -10.78 5.05 11.34
CA ILE A 156 -10.88 6.25 12.17
C ILE A 156 -12.20 6.28 12.94
N GLU A 157 -13.32 6.11 12.24
CA GLU A 157 -14.65 6.23 12.84
C GLU A 157 -14.96 5.07 13.79
N LEU A 158 -14.49 3.85 13.52
CA LEU A 158 -14.61 2.73 14.46
C LEU A 158 -13.81 3.00 15.74
N LEU A 159 -12.55 3.45 15.63
CA LEU A 159 -11.73 3.78 16.80
C LEU A 159 -12.39 4.87 17.66
N LYS A 160 -12.86 5.96 17.03
CA LYS A 160 -13.57 7.05 17.72
C LYS A 160 -14.82 6.58 18.46
N ARG A 161 -15.66 5.74 17.82
CA ARG A 161 -16.87 5.19 18.43
C ARG A 161 -16.58 4.32 19.66
N HIS A 162 -15.40 3.72 19.72
CA HIS A 162 -14.93 2.91 20.85
C HIS A 162 -14.06 3.67 21.85
N GLY A 163 -14.06 5.01 21.79
CA GLY A 163 -13.44 5.87 22.80
C GLY A 163 -11.92 6.04 22.65
N PHE A 164 -11.34 5.66 21.51
CA PHE A 164 -9.97 6.01 21.16
C PHE A 164 -9.92 7.41 20.55
N ASP A 165 -8.81 8.10 20.77
CA ASP A 165 -8.47 9.38 20.14
C ASP A 165 -7.15 9.20 19.35
N PRO A 166 -7.19 8.60 18.15
CA PRO A 166 -5.97 8.30 17.42
C PRO A 166 -5.31 9.56 16.87
N MET A 167 -3.97 9.61 16.90
CA MET A 167 -3.24 10.58 16.08
C MET A 167 -3.23 10.10 14.62
N LEU A 168 -3.66 10.97 13.71
CA LEU A 168 -3.65 10.68 12.28
C LEU A 168 -2.28 10.97 11.67
N PHE A 169 -1.91 10.19 10.66
CA PHE A 169 -0.63 10.29 9.99
C PHE A 169 -0.80 10.26 8.48
N SER A 170 -0.10 11.15 7.76
CA SER A 170 -0.04 11.11 6.30
C SER A 170 1.39 11.25 5.77
N VAL A 171 1.64 10.61 4.64
CA VAL A 171 2.88 10.76 3.87
C VAL A 171 2.57 11.60 2.63
N ASN A 172 3.32 12.69 2.46
CA ASN A 172 3.10 13.71 1.45
C ASN A 172 1.74 14.40 1.56
N GLU A 173 1.51 15.35 0.66
CA GLU A 173 0.32 16.20 0.66
C GLU A 173 -0.57 15.88 -0.53
N PHE A 174 -1.79 15.46 -0.21
CA PHE A 174 -2.83 15.12 -1.16
C PHE A 174 -4.18 15.56 -0.60
N GLU A 175 -4.90 16.36 -1.37
CA GLU A 175 -6.19 16.95 -0.98
C GLU A 175 -7.21 15.93 -0.43
N PRO A 176 -7.38 14.72 -1.01
CA PRO A 176 -8.34 13.75 -0.45
C PRO A 176 -7.97 13.25 0.95
N ILE A 177 -6.68 13.14 1.25
CA ILE A 177 -6.19 12.76 2.58
C ILE A 177 -6.46 13.89 3.57
N ASP A 178 -6.09 15.11 3.19
CA ASP A 178 -6.22 16.30 4.03
C ASP A 178 -7.66 16.57 4.38
N ARG A 179 -8.57 16.44 3.40
CA ARG A 179 -10.01 16.62 3.63
C ARG A 179 -10.58 15.58 4.59
N CYS A 180 -10.18 14.31 4.48
CA CYS A 180 -10.58 13.27 5.42
C CYS A 180 -10.04 13.55 6.84
N ILE A 181 -8.80 14.02 6.97
CA ILE A 181 -8.24 14.44 8.26
C ILE A 181 -9.07 15.58 8.86
N GLU A 182 -9.37 16.64 8.10
CA GLU A 182 -10.18 17.76 8.54
C GLU A 182 -11.57 17.34 9.05
N ILE A 183 -12.26 16.49 8.29
CA ILE A 183 -13.61 16.01 8.63
C ILE A 183 -13.58 15.15 9.90
N SER A 184 -12.51 14.40 10.14
CA SER A 184 -12.39 13.56 11.32
C SER A 184 -12.35 14.34 12.63
N GLY A 185 -11.83 15.58 12.59
CA GLY A 185 -11.62 16.44 13.75
C GLY A 185 -10.46 16.02 14.66
N LEU A 186 -9.65 15.04 14.25
CA LEU A 186 -8.55 14.50 15.05
C LEU A 186 -7.23 15.24 14.81
N ALA A 187 -6.32 15.15 15.77
CA ALA A 187 -4.96 15.62 15.60
C ALA A 187 -4.24 14.83 14.51
N SER A 188 -3.36 15.49 13.75
CA SER A 188 -2.62 14.85 12.67
C SER A 188 -1.18 15.33 12.57
N THR A 189 -0.31 14.44 12.11
CA THR A 189 1.06 14.76 11.70
C THR A 189 1.32 14.34 10.25
N ARG A 190 2.28 15.00 9.60
CA ARG A 190 2.63 14.75 8.21
C ARG A 190 4.13 14.60 8.05
N VAL A 191 4.51 13.59 7.27
CA VAL A 191 5.90 13.37 6.82
C VAL A 191 5.98 13.60 5.32
N ARG A 192 7.09 14.17 4.83
CA ARG A 192 7.32 14.34 3.39
C ARG A 192 8.36 13.34 2.90
N ARG A 193 7.98 12.52 1.93
CA ARG A 193 8.87 11.59 1.24
C ARG A 193 9.17 12.10 -0.17
N THR A 194 10.46 12.21 -0.48
CA THR A 194 10.96 12.62 -1.81
C THR A 194 11.85 11.53 -2.39
N ILE A 195 11.49 11.02 -3.57
CA ILE A 195 12.33 10.10 -4.34
C ILE A 195 13.44 10.85 -5.07
N SER A 196 14.54 10.17 -5.36
CA SER A 196 15.66 10.77 -6.10
C SER A 196 15.22 11.33 -7.46
N ARG A 197 15.62 12.58 -7.74
CA ARG A 197 15.44 13.18 -9.07
C ARG A 197 16.17 12.39 -10.16
N THR A 198 17.33 11.82 -9.84
CA THR A 198 18.09 10.96 -10.75
C THR A 198 17.24 9.79 -11.25
N LEU A 199 16.39 9.20 -10.39
CA LEU A 199 15.48 8.12 -10.79
C LEU A 199 14.50 8.58 -11.88
N ILE A 200 13.96 9.79 -11.75
CA ILE A 200 13.05 10.39 -12.75
C ILE A 200 13.79 10.59 -14.07
N GLU A 201 15.02 11.07 -14.02
CA GLU A 201 15.86 11.32 -15.20
C GLU A 201 16.23 10.03 -15.92
N VAL A 202 16.68 8.99 -15.22
CA VAL A 202 17.05 7.72 -15.87
C VAL A 202 15.85 6.92 -16.38
N ASN A 203 14.67 7.06 -15.78
CA ASN A 203 13.42 6.50 -16.33
C ASN A 203 13.12 7.06 -17.73
N ALA A 204 13.37 8.35 -17.95
CA ALA A 204 13.21 8.96 -19.27
C ALA A 204 14.25 8.46 -20.28
N LEU A 205 15.35 7.86 -19.81
CA LEU A 205 16.46 7.36 -20.62
C LEU A 205 16.43 5.84 -20.86
N GLY A 206 15.43 5.13 -20.33
CA GLY A 206 15.25 3.69 -20.54
C GLY A 206 15.46 2.81 -19.31
N ALA A 207 15.59 3.39 -18.12
CA ALA A 207 15.51 2.61 -16.88
C ALA A 207 14.16 1.90 -16.74
N LEU A 208 14.18 0.71 -16.16
CA LEU A 208 12.99 -0.08 -15.90
C LEU A 208 12.11 0.60 -14.84
N ASN A 209 10.80 0.49 -14.99
CA ASN A 209 9.84 1.09 -14.08
C ASN A 209 8.63 0.17 -13.84
N GLY A 210 7.90 0.41 -12.77
CA GLY A 210 6.73 -0.37 -12.37
C GLY A 210 6.40 -0.22 -10.89
N HIS A 211 5.54 -1.12 -10.40
CA HIS A 211 5.06 -1.16 -9.02
C HIS A 211 6.19 -1.19 -7.99
N VAL A 212 5.93 -0.59 -6.81
CA VAL A 212 6.80 -0.65 -5.62
C VAL A 212 5.93 -0.78 -4.37
N PRO A 213 6.42 -1.44 -3.30
CA PRO A 213 5.63 -1.70 -2.09
C PRO A 213 5.52 -0.45 -1.19
N VAL A 214 4.74 0.56 -1.61
CA VAL A 214 4.62 1.84 -0.88
C VAL A 214 4.08 1.67 0.53
N THR A 215 3.14 0.74 0.76
CA THR A 215 2.62 0.47 2.11
C THR A 215 3.73 0.00 3.05
N ALA A 216 4.72 -0.75 2.55
CA ALA A 216 5.84 -1.19 3.36
C ALA A 216 6.68 0.00 3.84
N ILE A 217 6.95 0.95 2.94
CA ILE A 217 7.66 2.19 3.27
C ILE A 217 6.87 2.99 4.32
N ASN A 218 5.57 3.20 4.08
CA ASN A 218 4.71 3.95 4.99
C ASN A 218 4.57 3.26 6.36
N SER A 219 4.68 1.93 6.42
CA SER A 219 4.66 1.16 7.67
C SER A 219 5.87 1.49 8.55
N VAL A 220 7.07 1.48 7.97
CA VAL A 220 8.30 1.81 8.71
C VAL A 220 8.37 3.29 9.06
N VAL A 221 7.92 4.18 8.17
CA VAL A 221 7.80 5.61 8.50
C VAL A 221 6.81 5.83 9.65
N GLY A 222 5.66 5.14 9.65
CA GLY A 222 4.69 5.19 10.74
C GLY A 222 5.27 4.74 12.07
N LEU A 223 6.07 3.67 12.08
CA LEU A 223 6.76 3.19 13.29
C LEU A 223 7.71 4.25 13.86
N ILE A 224 8.49 4.91 13.00
CA ILE A 224 9.40 5.99 13.40
C ILE A 224 8.62 7.18 13.98
N VAL A 225 7.50 7.57 13.34
CA VAL A 225 6.64 8.66 13.82
C VAL A 225 6.03 8.31 15.19
N ALA A 226 5.51 7.08 15.34
CA ALA A 226 4.92 6.64 16.60
C ALA A 226 5.94 6.68 17.74
N ASP A 227 7.14 6.13 17.53
CA ASP A 227 8.22 6.17 18.53
C ASP A 227 8.66 7.59 18.87
N ALA A 228 8.89 8.42 17.85
CA ALA A 228 9.38 9.78 18.07
C ALA A 228 8.37 10.66 18.81
N LEU A 229 7.07 10.38 18.69
CA LEU A 229 5.99 11.10 19.38
C LEU A 229 5.53 10.42 20.68
N GLY A 230 6.10 9.27 21.05
CA GLY A 230 5.69 8.52 22.25
C GLY A 230 4.28 7.94 22.15
N LEU A 231 3.84 7.61 20.93
CA LEU A 231 2.54 7.00 20.65
C LEU A 231 2.59 5.48 20.79
N GLY A 232 1.41 4.88 20.84
CA GLY A 232 1.19 3.44 20.88
C GLY A 232 1.33 2.80 19.49
N PRO A 233 0.54 1.76 19.18
CA PRO A 233 0.71 1.00 17.95
C PRO A 233 0.33 1.82 16.70
N VAL A 234 0.98 1.51 15.59
CA VAL A 234 0.59 1.94 14.24
C VAL A 234 -0.52 1.00 13.76
N VAL A 235 -1.69 1.57 13.50
CA VAL A 235 -2.91 0.84 13.16
C VAL A 235 -3.28 1.10 11.70
N PHE A 236 -2.90 0.18 10.82
CA PHE A 236 -3.23 0.24 9.40
C PHE A 236 -4.66 -0.22 9.11
N SER A 237 -5.18 0.18 7.96
CA SER A 237 -6.52 -0.17 7.48
C SER A 237 -6.52 -1.28 6.42
N ASN A 238 -5.50 -2.15 6.39
CA ASN A 238 -5.44 -3.22 5.39
C ASN A 238 -6.46 -4.32 5.73
N GLU A 239 -7.10 -4.86 4.69
CA GLU A 239 -8.23 -5.77 4.82
C GLU A 239 -7.95 -7.16 4.23
N ARG A 240 -8.97 -8.03 4.19
CA ARG A 240 -8.80 -9.45 3.84
C ARG A 240 -8.36 -9.68 2.39
N SER A 241 -8.97 -8.99 1.43
CA SER A 241 -8.73 -9.15 -0.02
C SER A 241 -7.31 -8.77 -0.45
N SER A 242 -6.60 -7.96 0.35
CA SER A 242 -5.18 -7.66 0.19
C SER A 242 -4.29 -8.90 0.27
N ASN A 243 -4.79 -10.03 0.79
CA ASN A 243 -4.09 -11.33 0.81
C ASN A 243 -4.16 -12.09 -0.52
N VAL A 244 -5.09 -11.72 -1.40
CA VAL A 244 -5.36 -12.47 -2.63
C VAL A 244 -4.57 -11.87 -3.79
N GLY A 245 -3.69 -12.67 -4.38
CA GLY A 245 -2.93 -12.25 -5.54
C GLY A 245 -3.77 -12.08 -6.81
N ASN A 246 -3.11 -11.56 -7.84
CA ASN A 246 -3.71 -11.20 -9.11
C ASN A 246 -3.49 -12.28 -10.17
N VAL A 247 -2.32 -12.93 -10.15
CA VAL A 247 -1.94 -13.95 -11.14
C VAL A 247 -0.91 -14.93 -10.57
N GLU A 248 -1.06 -16.21 -10.91
CA GLU A 248 0.01 -17.19 -10.71
C GLU A 248 1.02 -17.11 -11.86
N TRP A 249 2.29 -16.86 -11.54
CA TRP A 249 3.36 -16.75 -12.52
C TRP A 249 4.60 -17.51 -12.05
N MET A 250 5.01 -18.50 -12.84
CA MET A 250 6.16 -19.37 -12.53
C MET A 250 6.07 -20.03 -11.13
N GLY A 251 4.86 -20.46 -10.74
CA GLY A 251 4.61 -21.07 -9.42
C GLY A 251 4.64 -20.08 -8.25
N ARG A 252 4.57 -18.77 -8.52
CA ARG A 252 4.47 -17.70 -7.52
C ARG A 252 3.14 -16.99 -7.66
N ASP A 253 2.51 -16.68 -6.53
CA ASP A 253 1.35 -15.79 -6.52
C ASP A 253 1.83 -14.33 -6.56
N VAL A 254 1.53 -13.64 -7.66
CA VAL A 254 1.90 -12.23 -7.86
C VAL A 254 0.77 -11.35 -7.35
N ASN A 255 1.04 -10.59 -6.29
CA ASN A 255 0.05 -9.75 -5.62
C ASN A 255 0.45 -8.25 -5.68
N HIS A 256 -0.35 -7.43 -6.38
CA HIS A 256 -0.22 -5.96 -6.43
C HIS A 256 -0.25 -5.32 -5.04
N GLN A 257 -0.99 -5.93 -4.12
CA GLN A 257 -1.21 -5.47 -2.76
C GLN A 257 -0.35 -6.25 -1.75
N TRP A 258 0.73 -6.92 -2.16
CA TRP A 258 1.52 -7.75 -1.26
C TRP A 258 1.96 -7.01 0.01
N SER A 259 2.35 -5.74 -0.10
CA SER A 259 2.74 -4.91 1.05
C SER A 259 1.59 -4.52 2.00
N LYS A 260 0.35 -4.89 1.67
CA LYS A 260 -0.85 -4.82 2.51
C LYS A 260 -1.30 -6.19 3.01
N SER A 261 -0.67 -7.27 2.57
CA SER A 261 -1.05 -8.64 2.94
C SER A 261 -0.64 -8.99 4.36
N ILE A 262 -1.22 -10.06 4.89
CA ILE A 262 -0.80 -10.68 6.14
C ILE A 262 0.64 -11.16 6.06
N GLY A 263 1.10 -11.61 4.88
CA GLY A 263 2.49 -12.05 4.68
C GLY A 263 3.50 -10.93 4.95
N TYR A 264 3.25 -9.72 4.44
CA TYR A 264 4.10 -8.57 4.76
C TYR A 264 3.97 -8.14 6.23
N GLU A 265 2.76 -8.17 6.78
CA GLU A 265 2.52 -7.83 8.19
C GLU A 265 3.27 -8.78 9.14
N THR A 266 3.25 -10.09 8.87
CA THR A 266 4.07 -11.11 9.56
C THR A 266 5.55 -10.79 9.40
N LEU A 267 6.03 -10.55 8.17
CA LEU A 267 7.43 -10.26 7.89
C LEU A 267 7.94 -9.04 8.68
N LEU A 268 7.15 -7.96 8.73
CA LEU A 268 7.48 -6.76 9.49
C LEU A 268 7.51 -7.06 10.99
N ARG A 269 6.49 -7.76 11.52
CA ARG A 269 6.42 -8.12 12.94
C ARG A 269 7.57 -9.02 13.38
N ASP A 270 7.95 -10.00 12.57
CA ASP A 270 9.09 -10.88 12.83
C ASP A 270 10.41 -10.10 12.79
N THR A 271 10.54 -9.13 11.88
CA THR A 271 11.70 -8.24 11.81
C THR A 271 11.79 -7.34 13.06
N LEU A 272 10.67 -6.80 13.54
CA LEU A 272 10.60 -6.05 14.81
C LEU A 272 11.02 -6.94 15.99
N ALA A 273 10.50 -8.17 16.08
CA ALA A 273 10.91 -9.12 17.10
C ALA A 273 12.41 -9.46 17.00
N GLY A 274 12.94 -9.62 15.78
CA GLY A 274 14.36 -9.81 15.48
C GLY A 274 15.22 -8.64 15.96
N HIS A 275 14.67 -7.42 15.95
CA HIS A 275 15.25 -6.22 16.54
C HIS A 275 15.10 -6.12 18.07
N GLY A 276 14.34 -7.02 18.70
CA GLY A 276 13.98 -6.94 20.12
C GLY A 276 12.95 -5.84 20.41
N LEU A 277 12.19 -5.42 19.40
CA LEU A 277 11.05 -4.53 19.52
C LEU A 277 9.76 -5.35 19.63
N ASN A 278 8.78 -4.86 20.35
CA ASN A 278 7.48 -5.53 20.49
C ASN A 278 6.77 -5.57 19.13
N PRO A 279 6.38 -6.75 18.61
CA PRO A 279 5.70 -6.85 17.33
C PRO A 279 4.31 -6.18 17.32
N ASP A 280 3.64 -6.02 18.47
CA ASP A 280 2.33 -5.38 18.58
C ASP A 280 2.33 -3.88 18.32
N ARG A 281 3.51 -3.30 18.08
CA ARG A 281 3.70 -1.94 17.55
C ARG A 281 3.05 -1.73 16.18
N TYR A 282 2.75 -2.80 15.43
CA TYR A 282 2.13 -2.72 14.12
C TYR A 282 1.08 -3.81 13.93
N PHE A 283 -0.11 -3.42 13.47
CA PHE A 283 -1.13 -4.34 12.98
C PHE A 283 -2.10 -3.65 12.02
N SER A 284 -2.83 -4.45 11.24
CA SER A 284 -3.95 -3.97 10.41
C SER A 284 -5.29 -4.25 11.08
N LEU A 285 -6.04 -3.20 11.44
CA LEU A 285 -7.33 -3.34 12.15
C LEU A 285 -8.37 -4.09 11.31
N LEU A 286 -8.46 -3.79 10.01
CA LEU A 286 -9.52 -4.32 9.14
C LEU A 286 -9.23 -5.72 8.58
N ARG A 287 -8.16 -6.40 9.02
CA ARG A 287 -7.67 -7.65 8.42
C ARG A 287 -8.74 -8.74 8.27
N ALA A 288 -9.64 -8.83 9.24
CA ALA A 288 -10.69 -9.85 9.26
C ALA A 288 -11.93 -9.47 8.41
N LEU A 289 -12.02 -8.22 7.97
CA LEU A 289 -13.17 -7.71 7.23
C LEU A 289 -12.97 -7.85 5.73
N SER A 290 -14.07 -8.16 5.04
CA SER A 290 -14.18 -8.10 3.60
C SER A 290 -14.39 -6.65 3.11
N GLU A 291 -14.15 -6.37 1.83
CA GLU A 291 -14.46 -5.08 1.21
C GLU A 291 -15.94 -4.72 1.33
N SER A 292 -16.85 -5.69 1.16
CA SER A 292 -18.30 -5.55 1.40
C SER A 292 -18.60 -5.13 2.84
N GLN A 293 -18.02 -5.82 3.83
CA GLN A 293 -18.22 -5.48 5.25
C GLN A 293 -17.68 -4.09 5.62
N ILE A 294 -16.62 -3.65 4.95
CA ILE A 294 -16.06 -2.30 5.09
C ILE A 294 -16.97 -1.28 4.41
N ALA A 295 -17.48 -1.58 3.21
CA ALA A 295 -18.41 -0.73 2.48
C ALA A 295 -19.73 -0.50 3.26
N ASP A 296 -20.24 -1.54 3.94
CA ASP A 296 -21.41 -1.42 4.81
C ASP A 296 -21.18 -0.46 5.99
N ARG A 297 -19.99 -0.51 6.60
CA ARG A 297 -19.60 0.43 7.67
C ARG A 297 -19.36 1.84 7.14
N PHE A 298 -18.77 1.96 5.95
CA PHE A 298 -18.49 3.25 5.32
C PHE A 298 -19.78 3.99 4.92
N ARG A 299 -20.84 3.26 4.54
CA ARG A 299 -22.17 3.85 4.29
C ARG A 299 -22.66 4.73 5.45
N ASP A 300 -22.31 4.36 6.68
CA ASP A 300 -22.72 5.07 7.88
C ASP A 300 -21.77 6.24 8.24
N CYS A 301 -20.95 6.69 7.28
CA CYS A 301 -20.00 7.80 7.38
C CYS A 301 -20.26 8.89 6.31
N PRO A 302 -21.50 9.42 6.17
CA PRO A 302 -21.90 10.30 5.07
C PRO A 302 -21.13 11.63 5.02
N GLN A 303 -20.56 12.07 6.14
CA GLN A 303 -19.75 13.29 6.21
C GLN A 303 -18.48 13.23 5.34
N TYR A 304 -18.04 12.03 4.94
CA TYR A 304 -16.85 11.83 4.11
C TYR A 304 -17.17 11.66 2.62
N PHE A 305 -18.44 11.59 2.21
CA PHE A 305 -18.81 11.24 0.83
C PHE A 305 -18.28 12.22 -0.23
N ASP A 306 -18.13 13.50 0.12
CA ASP A 306 -17.58 14.52 -0.77
C ASP A 306 -16.05 14.66 -0.67
N ALA A 307 -15.41 13.85 0.17
CA ALA A 307 -13.97 13.95 0.47
C ALA A 307 -13.19 12.71 0.05
N PHE A 308 -13.76 11.52 0.27
CA PHE A 308 -13.03 10.28 0.04
C PHE A 308 -12.77 10.06 -1.44
N ILE A 309 -11.54 9.70 -1.78
CA ILE A 309 -11.18 9.28 -3.12
C ILE A 309 -10.20 8.11 -3.03
N SER A 310 -10.65 6.95 -3.49
CA SER A 310 -9.80 5.75 -3.58
C SER A 310 -9.11 5.63 -4.94
N CYS A 311 -9.46 6.47 -5.93
CA CYS A 311 -8.79 6.49 -7.23
C CYS A 311 -7.31 6.83 -7.08
N ASN A 312 -6.41 6.14 -7.78
CA ASN A 312 -4.96 6.44 -7.69
C ASN A 312 -4.54 7.72 -8.42
N ARG A 313 -5.35 8.26 -9.34
CA ARG A 313 -4.94 9.38 -10.20
C ARG A 313 -4.69 10.70 -9.46
N PRO A 314 -5.49 11.08 -8.44
CA PRO A 314 -5.16 12.23 -7.58
C PRO A 314 -3.84 12.10 -6.82
N PHE A 315 -3.29 10.88 -6.68
CA PHE A 315 -2.07 10.59 -5.92
C PHE A 315 -0.80 10.52 -6.78
N ALA A 316 -0.87 10.94 -8.05
CA ALA A 316 0.31 10.98 -8.91
C ALA A 316 1.42 11.84 -8.30
N LEU A 317 2.66 11.33 -8.33
CA LEU A 317 3.84 12.06 -7.81
C LEU A 317 4.05 13.38 -8.53
N ASP A 318 3.87 13.39 -9.86
CA ASP A 318 3.86 14.60 -10.67
C ASP A 318 2.54 15.35 -10.48
N PRO A 319 2.54 16.55 -9.86
CA PRO A 319 1.33 17.33 -9.64
C PRO A 319 0.58 17.66 -10.94
N ALA A 320 1.28 17.81 -12.07
CA ALA A 320 0.65 18.11 -13.36
C ALA A 320 -0.19 16.95 -13.91
N ARG A 321 -0.02 15.74 -13.37
CA ARG A 321 -0.75 14.53 -13.76
C ARG A 321 -1.87 14.16 -12.78
N ARG A 322 -2.03 14.90 -11.69
CA ARG A 322 -3.06 14.62 -10.68
C ARG A 322 -4.44 14.92 -11.25
N ALA A 323 -5.34 13.95 -11.16
CA ALA A 323 -6.75 14.19 -11.42
C ALA A 323 -7.37 14.96 -10.24
N ALA A 324 -8.31 15.86 -10.52
CA ALA A 324 -9.02 16.61 -9.48
C ALA A 324 -10.04 15.74 -8.72
N SER A 325 -10.56 14.69 -9.34
CA SER A 325 -11.58 13.82 -8.76
C SER A 325 -11.53 12.40 -9.35
N TRP A 326 -12.54 11.58 -9.03
CA TRP A 326 -12.74 10.25 -9.62
C TRP A 326 -12.66 10.29 -11.14
N CYS A 327 -11.79 9.47 -11.74
CA CYS A 327 -11.72 9.40 -13.20
C CYS A 327 -12.90 8.63 -13.79
N GLY A 328 -13.47 7.68 -13.03
CA GLY A 328 -14.65 6.89 -13.42
C GLY A 328 -14.40 5.84 -14.50
N HIS A 329 -13.14 5.48 -14.75
CA HIS A 329 -12.79 4.50 -15.78
C HIS A 329 -11.54 3.65 -15.47
N CYS A 330 -10.86 3.87 -14.34
CA CYS A 330 -9.83 2.93 -13.88
C CYS A 330 -10.47 1.80 -13.07
N PRO A 331 -9.80 0.63 -12.94
CA PRO A 331 -10.39 -0.51 -12.24
C PRO A 331 -10.81 -0.19 -10.80
N LYS A 332 -10.03 0.64 -10.08
CA LYS A 332 -10.40 1.09 -8.72
C LYS A 332 -11.68 1.92 -8.68
N CYS A 333 -11.93 2.79 -9.68
CA CYS A 333 -13.17 3.55 -9.75
C CYS A 333 -14.36 2.63 -10.03
N LEU A 334 -14.23 1.73 -11.00
CA LEU A 334 -15.28 0.78 -11.37
C LEU A 334 -15.65 -0.11 -10.18
N PHE A 335 -14.64 -0.68 -9.51
CA PHE A 335 -14.84 -1.54 -8.35
C PHE A 335 -15.51 -0.80 -7.21
N VAL A 336 -15.03 0.39 -6.81
CA VAL A 336 -15.65 1.15 -5.70
C VAL A 336 -17.07 1.59 -6.06
N PHE A 337 -17.33 1.99 -7.31
CA PHE A 337 -18.67 2.35 -7.73
C PHE A 337 -19.63 1.16 -7.63
N ILE A 338 -19.25 -0.01 -8.18
CA ILE A 338 -20.04 -1.24 -8.11
C ILE A 338 -20.27 -1.65 -6.65
N LEU A 339 -19.21 -1.70 -5.85
CA LEU A 339 -19.28 -2.09 -4.44
C LEU A 339 -20.21 -1.17 -3.62
N MET A 340 -20.19 0.13 -3.88
CA MET A 340 -20.99 1.09 -3.11
C MET A 340 -22.42 1.27 -3.66
N ALA A 341 -22.71 0.81 -4.89
CA ALA A 341 -23.98 1.06 -5.56
C ALA A 341 -25.21 0.49 -4.82
N PRO A 342 -25.20 -0.77 -4.33
CA PRO A 342 -26.29 -1.30 -3.53
C PRO A 342 -26.48 -0.59 -2.17
N ARG A 343 -25.47 0.15 -1.71
CA ARG A 343 -25.41 0.75 -0.38
C ARG A 343 -25.84 2.22 -0.37
N LEU A 344 -25.51 2.96 -1.43
CA LEU A 344 -25.78 4.40 -1.55
C LEU A 344 -26.86 4.73 -2.58
N GLY A 345 -27.11 3.83 -3.53
CA GLY A 345 -27.97 4.07 -4.67
C GLY A 345 -27.33 4.96 -5.73
N ARG A 346 -27.93 4.94 -6.91
CA ARG A 346 -27.41 5.58 -8.13
C ARG A 346 -27.21 7.08 -8.00
N THR A 347 -28.25 7.81 -7.59
CA THR A 347 -28.21 9.28 -7.51
C THR A 347 -27.07 9.78 -6.63
N ARG A 348 -26.90 9.18 -5.44
CA ARG A 348 -25.82 9.59 -4.53
C ARG A 348 -24.45 9.25 -5.09
N LEU A 349 -24.28 8.10 -5.75
CA LEU A 349 -23.00 7.78 -6.38
C LEU A 349 -22.65 8.68 -7.55
N GLU A 350 -23.64 9.06 -8.36
CA GLU A 350 -23.45 10.04 -9.43
C GLU A 350 -23.00 11.40 -8.88
N GLU A 351 -23.55 11.84 -7.74
CA GLU A 351 -23.10 13.05 -7.02
C GLU A 351 -21.63 12.93 -6.58
N ILE A 352 -21.25 11.80 -5.97
CA ILE A 352 -19.89 11.56 -5.45
C ILE A 352 -18.85 11.46 -6.57
N PHE A 353 -19.15 10.70 -7.63
CA PHE A 353 -18.20 10.44 -8.73
C PHE A 353 -18.24 11.54 -9.79
N GLY A 354 -19.29 12.37 -9.80
CA GLY A 354 -19.59 13.33 -10.87
C GLY A 354 -19.99 12.69 -12.20
N ARG A 355 -20.20 11.37 -12.23
CA ARG A 355 -20.62 10.57 -13.38
C ARG A 355 -21.07 9.17 -12.95
N ASP A 356 -21.77 8.48 -13.84
CA ASP A 356 -22.09 7.06 -13.72
C ASP A 356 -21.14 6.23 -14.61
N PRO A 357 -20.18 5.49 -14.05
CA PRO A 357 -19.30 4.60 -14.82
C PRO A 357 -20.04 3.48 -15.56
N LEU A 358 -21.23 3.06 -15.10
CA LEU A 358 -22.03 2.02 -15.75
C LEU A 358 -22.81 2.53 -16.97
N ALA A 359 -22.89 3.86 -17.13
CA ALA A 359 -23.47 4.50 -18.31
C ALA A 359 -22.51 4.54 -19.53
N ASP A 360 -21.21 4.33 -19.32
CA ASP A 360 -20.18 4.36 -20.37
C ASP A 360 -19.84 2.95 -20.83
N ASP A 361 -20.29 2.55 -22.03
CA ASP A 361 -20.03 1.23 -22.62
C ASP A 361 -18.53 0.93 -22.78
N GLY A 362 -17.66 1.95 -22.84
CA GLY A 362 -16.21 1.79 -22.86
C GLY A 362 -15.65 1.13 -21.59
N ASN A 363 -16.37 1.21 -20.46
CA ASN A 363 -15.97 0.58 -19.21
C ASN A 363 -16.32 -0.91 -19.14
N ARG A 364 -17.10 -1.43 -20.09
CA ARG A 364 -17.63 -2.80 -20.03
C ARG A 364 -16.55 -3.87 -19.80
N PRO A 365 -15.43 -3.92 -20.56
CA PRO A 365 -14.41 -4.95 -20.33
C PRO A 365 -13.84 -4.90 -18.91
N GLY A 366 -13.60 -3.69 -18.39
CA GLY A 366 -13.10 -3.49 -17.04
C GLY A 366 -14.10 -3.90 -15.96
N VAL A 367 -15.40 -3.66 -16.17
CA VAL A 367 -16.46 -4.17 -15.29
C VAL A 367 -16.48 -5.69 -15.32
N GLU A 368 -16.48 -6.31 -16.50
CA GLU A 368 -16.48 -7.76 -16.66
C GLU A 368 -15.27 -8.42 -15.96
N ASP A 369 -14.07 -7.85 -16.10
CA ASP A 369 -12.87 -8.32 -15.39
C ASP A 369 -13.06 -8.22 -13.87
N ILE A 370 -13.58 -7.11 -13.34
CA ILE A 370 -13.74 -6.88 -11.89
C ILE A 370 -14.76 -7.82 -11.24
N VAL A 371 -15.84 -8.17 -11.96
CA VAL A 371 -16.89 -9.05 -11.42
C VAL A 371 -16.62 -10.54 -11.72
N GLY A 372 -15.42 -10.88 -12.19
CA GLY A 372 -15.01 -12.27 -12.45
C GLY A 372 -15.62 -12.90 -13.70
N LEU A 373 -16.15 -12.10 -14.62
CA LEU A 373 -16.70 -12.54 -15.91
C LEU A 373 -15.72 -12.39 -17.08
N GLY A 374 -14.64 -11.64 -16.86
CA GLY A 374 -13.56 -11.37 -17.80
C GLY A 374 -12.40 -12.36 -17.70
N ALA A 375 -11.22 -11.95 -18.16
CA ALA A 375 -10.09 -12.86 -18.36
C ALA A 375 -9.09 -12.86 -17.20
N HIS A 376 -8.88 -11.72 -16.55
CA HIS A 376 -7.86 -11.57 -15.52
C HIS A 376 -8.21 -10.48 -14.50
N LYS A 377 -7.71 -10.65 -13.27
CA LYS A 377 -7.86 -9.64 -12.22
C LYS A 377 -6.93 -8.48 -12.56
N PRO A 378 -7.40 -7.23 -12.63
CA PRO A 378 -6.52 -6.10 -12.91
C PRO A 378 -5.47 -5.94 -11.81
N PHE A 379 -4.25 -5.53 -12.18
CA PHE A 379 -3.21 -5.10 -11.23
C PHE A 379 -3.55 -3.73 -10.65
N GLU A 380 -4.50 -3.75 -9.73
CA GLU A 380 -5.01 -2.58 -9.05
C GLU A 380 -5.52 -3.00 -7.66
N CYS A 381 -5.66 -2.05 -6.75
CA CYS A 381 -6.16 -2.29 -5.40
C CYS A 381 -7.68 -2.61 -5.38
N VAL A 382 -8.15 -3.61 -6.12
CA VAL A 382 -9.56 -4.04 -6.14
C VAL A 382 -9.76 -5.27 -5.26
N GLY A 383 -10.98 -5.42 -4.72
CA GLY A 383 -11.35 -6.54 -3.85
C GLY A 383 -11.42 -7.88 -4.56
N GLU A 384 -12.06 -8.85 -3.93
CA GLU A 384 -12.27 -10.18 -4.51
C GLU A 384 -13.45 -10.19 -5.48
N TYR A 385 -13.46 -11.17 -6.39
CA TYR A 385 -14.49 -11.27 -7.42
C TYR A 385 -15.89 -11.48 -6.84
N TYR A 386 -16.03 -12.27 -5.77
CA TYR A 386 -17.34 -12.58 -5.22
C TYR A 386 -18.04 -11.33 -4.68
N GLU A 387 -17.31 -10.39 -4.06
CA GLU A 387 -17.87 -9.15 -3.50
C GLU A 387 -18.33 -8.19 -4.60
N ALA A 388 -17.54 -8.09 -5.67
CA ALA A 388 -17.92 -7.30 -6.84
C ALA A 388 -19.11 -7.93 -7.59
N ALA A 389 -19.13 -9.26 -7.71
CA ALA A 389 -20.21 -9.99 -8.34
C ALA A 389 -21.51 -9.92 -7.52
N GLU A 390 -21.44 -10.04 -6.20
CA GLU A 390 -22.57 -9.84 -5.28
C GLU A 390 -23.17 -8.44 -5.45
N ALA A 391 -22.33 -7.41 -5.45
CA ALA A 391 -22.77 -6.04 -5.64
C ALA A 391 -23.37 -5.82 -7.04
N MET A 392 -22.77 -6.39 -8.09
CA MET A 392 -23.28 -6.30 -9.45
C MET A 392 -24.62 -7.04 -9.63
N LEU A 393 -24.85 -8.16 -8.93
CA LEU A 393 -26.15 -8.83 -8.91
C LEU A 393 -27.23 -7.94 -8.32
N ALA A 394 -26.93 -7.28 -7.20
CA ALA A 394 -27.86 -6.33 -6.60
C ALA A 394 -28.19 -5.15 -7.53
N ILE A 395 -27.20 -4.67 -8.30
CA ILE A 395 -27.41 -3.64 -9.35
C ILE A 395 -28.31 -4.17 -10.47
N VAL A 396 -28.03 -5.37 -10.99
CA VAL A 396 -28.80 -5.99 -12.07
C VAL A 396 -30.26 -6.24 -11.67
N ASP A 397 -30.50 -6.60 -10.41
CA ASP A 397 -31.83 -6.93 -9.90
C ASP A 397 -32.65 -5.70 -9.46
N ASP A 398 -32.05 -4.51 -9.43
CA ASP A 398 -32.69 -3.26 -9.02
C ASP A 398 -33.13 -2.43 -10.25
N PRO A 399 -34.45 -2.22 -10.46
CA PRO A 399 -34.99 -1.43 -11.57
C PRO A 399 -34.46 0.01 -11.65
N ALA A 400 -33.90 0.57 -10.57
CA ALA A 400 -33.30 1.91 -10.59
C ALA A 400 -32.08 2.01 -11.54
N TRP A 401 -31.52 0.88 -11.95
CA TRP A 401 -30.35 0.77 -12.83
C TRP A 401 -30.70 0.33 -14.26
N ASP A 402 -31.98 0.10 -14.56
CA ASP A 402 -32.44 -0.32 -15.87
C ASP A 402 -32.06 0.68 -16.98
N GLY A 403 -31.75 0.13 -18.17
CA GLY A 403 -31.43 0.92 -19.36
C GLY A 403 -29.99 1.46 -19.41
N LEU A 404 -29.18 1.23 -18.37
CA LEU A 404 -27.74 1.48 -18.45
C LEU A 404 -27.06 0.45 -19.35
N PRO A 405 -26.19 0.85 -20.31
CA PRO A 405 -25.59 -0.06 -21.28
C PRO A 405 -24.91 -1.28 -20.66
N ILE A 406 -24.12 -1.07 -19.59
CA ILE A 406 -23.39 -2.16 -18.93
C ILE A 406 -24.35 -3.08 -18.16
N VAL A 407 -25.36 -2.52 -17.50
CA VAL A 407 -26.35 -3.32 -16.75
C VAL A 407 -27.11 -4.23 -17.71
N GLU A 408 -27.57 -3.70 -18.85
CA GLU A 408 -28.26 -4.50 -19.86
C GLU A 408 -27.34 -5.52 -20.55
N ALA A 409 -26.05 -5.20 -20.72
CA ALA A 409 -25.07 -6.14 -21.27
C ALA A 409 -24.76 -7.30 -20.32
N VAL A 410 -24.76 -7.05 -19.01
CA VAL A 410 -24.44 -8.03 -17.97
C VAL A 410 -25.66 -8.84 -17.55
N ARG A 411 -26.88 -8.29 -17.65
CA ARG A 411 -28.14 -8.94 -17.25
C ARG A 411 -28.34 -10.36 -17.82
N PRO A 412 -28.04 -10.67 -19.10
CA PRO A 412 -28.14 -12.04 -19.63
C PRO A 412 -27.17 -13.04 -18.97
N ARG A 413 -26.09 -12.55 -18.34
CA ARG A 413 -25.05 -13.32 -17.65
C ARG A 413 -25.28 -13.39 -16.14
N ARG A 414 -26.46 -13.01 -15.65
CA ARG A 414 -26.81 -13.03 -14.22
C ARG A 414 -26.52 -14.38 -13.54
N ALA A 415 -26.73 -15.50 -14.22
CA ALA A 415 -26.45 -16.82 -13.66
C ALA A 415 -24.94 -17.06 -13.44
N GLU A 416 -24.08 -16.57 -14.34
CA GLU A 416 -22.63 -16.62 -14.18
C GLU A 416 -22.19 -15.74 -13.00
N LEU A 417 -22.73 -14.52 -12.90
CA LEU A 417 -22.49 -13.64 -11.75
C LEU A 417 -22.88 -14.29 -10.43
N ALA A 418 -24.05 -14.93 -10.37
CA ALA A 418 -24.51 -15.63 -9.17
C ALA A 418 -23.58 -16.79 -8.77
N ALA A 419 -22.98 -17.47 -9.76
CA ALA A 419 -21.99 -18.49 -9.49
C ALA A 419 -20.70 -17.89 -8.89
N VAL A 420 -20.21 -16.76 -9.43
CA VAL A 420 -19.04 -16.04 -8.88
C VAL A 420 -19.32 -15.49 -7.48
N ALA A 421 -20.47 -14.87 -7.25
CA ALA A 421 -20.85 -14.38 -5.92
C ALA A 421 -20.96 -15.51 -4.89
N GLY A 422 -21.28 -16.73 -5.32
CA GLY A 422 -21.34 -17.92 -4.47
C GLY A 422 -19.98 -18.54 -4.12
N THR A 423 -18.85 -18.02 -4.64
CA THR A 423 -17.51 -18.52 -4.30
C THR A 423 -16.91 -17.87 -3.06
N ASP A 424 -17.73 -17.25 -2.20
CA ASP A 424 -17.30 -16.65 -0.93
C ASP A 424 -16.53 -17.69 -0.10
N ASP A 425 -15.21 -17.50 -0.03
CA ASP A 425 -14.38 -18.20 0.94
C ASP A 425 -14.50 -17.41 2.24
N GLN A 426 -15.47 -17.82 3.06
CA GLN A 426 -15.54 -17.36 4.44
C GLN A 426 -14.32 -17.90 5.15
N GLY A 427 -13.22 -17.14 5.09
CA GLY A 427 -11.91 -17.47 5.64
C GLY A 427 -11.93 -17.70 7.16
N GLU A 428 -12.60 -18.77 7.59
CA GLU A 428 -12.59 -19.30 8.93
C GLU A 428 -11.14 -19.62 9.29
N GLY A 429 -10.61 -18.91 10.30
CA GLY A 429 -9.23 -19.09 10.75
C GLY A 429 -8.19 -18.18 10.09
N ALA A 430 -8.60 -17.11 9.38
CA ALA A 430 -7.65 -16.13 8.84
C ALA A 430 -6.83 -15.46 9.97
N VAL A 431 -5.49 -15.62 9.88
CA VAL A 431 -4.54 -15.01 10.82
C VAL A 431 -4.72 -13.49 10.81
N ASN A 432 -4.84 -12.90 12.00
CA ASN A 432 -4.78 -11.47 12.21
C ASN A 432 -3.99 -11.18 13.50
N TYR A 433 -3.47 -9.97 13.60
CA TYR A 433 -2.64 -9.53 14.73
C TYR A 433 -3.31 -8.41 15.52
N VAL A 434 -4.64 -8.30 15.47
CA VAL A 434 -5.39 -7.27 16.21
C VAL A 434 -5.26 -7.56 17.71
N PRO A 435 -4.63 -6.69 18.51
CA PRO A 435 -4.48 -6.95 19.94
C PRO A 435 -5.84 -6.95 20.66
N GLU A 436 -5.93 -7.65 21.79
CA GLU A 436 -7.18 -7.80 22.57
C GLU A 436 -7.86 -6.46 22.89
N ARG A 437 -7.07 -5.41 23.16
CA ARG A 437 -7.56 -4.05 23.39
C ARG A 437 -8.39 -3.49 22.23
N TYR A 438 -8.08 -3.87 21.00
CA TYR A 438 -8.70 -3.37 19.78
C TYR A 438 -9.73 -4.35 19.20
N ALA A 439 -9.76 -5.61 19.65
CA ALA A 439 -10.71 -6.60 19.15
C ALA A 439 -12.20 -6.16 19.24
N PRO A 440 -12.67 -5.48 20.31
CA PRO A 440 -14.05 -5.00 20.39
C PRO A 440 -14.42 -3.95 19.34
N VAL A 441 -13.43 -3.27 18.72
CA VAL A 441 -13.64 -2.20 17.74
C VAL A 441 -14.25 -2.72 16.43
N LEU A 442 -14.09 -4.02 16.13
CA LEU A 442 -14.61 -4.65 14.91
C LEU A 442 -16.02 -5.23 15.07
N GLY A 443 -16.49 -5.37 16.33
CA GLY A 443 -17.73 -6.07 16.71
C GLY A 443 -19.02 -5.31 16.45
#